data_AF-A0A966BIJ9-F1
#
_entry.id   AF-A0A966BIJ9-F1
#
_cell.length_a   1.000
_cell.length_b   1.000
_cell.length_c   1.000
_cell.angle_alpha   90.00
_cell.angle_beta   90.00
_cell.angle_gamma   90.00
#
_symmetry.space_group_name_H-M   'P 1'
#
loop_
_entity.id
_entity.type
_entity.pdbx_description
1 polymer ?
#
loop_
_entity_poly.entity_id
_entity_poly.type
_entity_poly.pdbx_seq_one_letter_code
_entity_poly.pdbx_strand_id
1 'polypeptide(L)'
;MKITDITNNLTNETNERMSLKFNRLMATSSRFKNLDQANRQVALDLIKKYKERAIKGIEPTRLMIKEDRLKLYQNRVKLGLSETDLKQMYSLLDSFKK
;
A
#
# COMPACT_ATOMS: atom_id res chain seq x y z
N MET A 1 -12.29 9.59 1.50
CA MET A 1 -12.07 8.13 1.35
C MET A 1 -10.98 7.71 2.34
N LYS A 2 -11.13 6.56 3.00
CA LYS A 2 -10.15 6.03 3.96
C LYS A 2 -9.32 4.91 3.30
N ILE A 3 -8.11 4.67 3.80
CA ILE A 3 -7.26 3.58 3.29
C ILE A 3 -7.88 2.19 3.54
N THR A 4 -8.68 2.07 4.60
CA THR A 4 -9.49 0.88 4.91
C THR A 4 -10.49 0.54 3.81
N ASP A 5 -10.96 1.53 3.03
CA ASP A 5 -11.90 1.29 1.93
C ASP A 5 -11.23 0.54 0.76
N ILE A 6 -9.90 0.57 0.71
CA ILE A 6 -9.10 -0.22 -0.24
C ILE A 6 -8.86 -1.62 0.33
N THR A 7 -8.54 -1.73 1.62
CA THR A 7 -8.15 -3.02 2.22
C THR A 7 -9.34 -3.94 2.54
N ASN A 8 -10.52 -3.40 2.82
CA ASN A 8 -11.70 -4.20 3.17
C ASN A 8 -12.28 -5.02 2.01
N ASN A 9 -12.06 -4.60 0.75
CA ASN A 9 -12.62 -5.24 -0.45
C ASN A 9 -11.55 -5.81 -1.39
N LEU A 10 -10.35 -6.10 -0.88
CA LEU A 10 -9.20 -6.58 -1.67
C LEU A 10 -9.53 -7.76 -2.60
N THR A 11 -10.34 -8.71 -2.14
CA THR A 11 -10.66 -9.94 -2.88
C THR A 11 -11.69 -9.72 -3.99
N ASN A 12 -12.55 -8.71 -3.86
CA ASN A 12 -13.75 -8.54 -4.69
C ASN A 12 -13.56 -7.54 -5.84
N GLU A 13 -12.41 -6.85 -5.89
CA GLU A 13 -12.17 -5.78 -6.86
C GLU A 13 -11.06 -6.11 -7.85
N THR A 14 -11.20 -5.68 -9.11
CA THR A 14 -10.16 -5.82 -10.12
C THR A 14 -8.95 -4.94 -9.79
N ASN A 15 -7.77 -5.29 -10.32
CA ASN A 15 -6.56 -4.49 -10.11
C ASN A 15 -6.75 -3.05 -10.60
N GLU A 16 -7.43 -2.87 -11.74
CA GLU A 16 -7.77 -1.56 -12.29
C GLU A 16 -8.66 -0.75 -11.34
N ARG A 17 -9.69 -1.38 -10.76
CA ARG A 17 -10.60 -0.70 -9.82
C ARG A 17 -9.89 -0.32 -8.53
N MET A 18 -8.98 -1.17 -8.04
CA MET A 18 -8.12 -0.82 -6.90
C MET A 18 -7.16 0.31 -7.23
N SER A 19 -6.53 0.31 -8.41
CA SER A 19 -5.67 1.42 -8.85
C SER A 19 -6.44 2.73 -8.93
N LEU A 20 -7.67 2.71 -9.47
CA LEU A 20 -8.55 3.89 -9.51
C LEU A 20 -8.91 4.38 -8.10
N LYS A 21 -9.24 3.47 -7.19
CA LYS A 21 -9.53 3.80 -5.79
C LYS A 21 -8.31 4.37 -5.07
N PHE A 22 -7.15 3.78 -5.28
CA PHE A 22 -5.89 4.28 -4.74
C PHE A 22 -5.60 5.67 -5.30
N ASN A 23 -5.74 5.89 -6.60
CA ASN A 23 -5.54 7.20 -7.22
C ASN A 23 -6.53 8.26 -6.67
N ARG A 24 -7.79 7.88 -6.41
CA ARG A 24 -8.76 8.78 -5.76
C ARG A 24 -8.40 9.06 -4.31
N LEU A 25 -7.95 8.07 -3.56
CA LEU A 25 -7.47 8.25 -2.19
C LEU A 25 -6.28 9.22 -2.15
N MET A 26 -5.33 9.02 -3.05
CA MET A 26 -4.15 9.86 -3.25
C MET A 26 -4.53 11.32 -3.56
N ALA A 27 -5.49 11.53 -4.46
CA ALA A 27 -5.95 12.86 -4.84
C ALA A 27 -6.74 13.58 -3.73
N THR A 28 -7.40 12.82 -2.85
CA THR A 28 -8.30 13.39 -1.82
C THR A 28 -7.70 13.42 -0.42
N SER A 29 -6.63 12.68 -0.16
CA SER A 29 -6.03 12.55 1.15
C SER A 29 -4.74 13.36 1.24
N SER A 30 -4.75 14.41 2.07
CA SER A 30 -3.54 15.17 2.42
C SER A 30 -2.44 14.28 2.99
N ARG A 31 -2.82 13.19 3.67
CA ARG A 31 -1.90 12.21 4.27
C ARG A 31 -1.09 11.44 3.24
N PHE A 32 -1.53 11.35 1.98
CA PHE A 32 -0.84 10.59 0.93
C PHE A 32 -0.34 11.46 -0.21
N LYS A 33 -0.35 12.79 -0.08
CA LYS A 33 0.01 13.72 -1.15
C LYS A 33 1.40 13.47 -1.79
N ASN A 34 2.35 12.89 -1.05
CA ASN A 34 3.73 12.69 -1.51
C ASN A 34 3.93 11.36 -2.26
N LEU A 35 3.01 10.41 -2.13
CA LEU A 35 3.04 9.13 -2.86
C LEU A 35 2.69 9.28 -4.36
N ASP A 36 2.49 10.49 -4.90
CA ASP A 36 1.84 10.69 -6.21
C ASP A 36 2.77 10.50 -7.41
N GLN A 37 4.03 10.92 -7.31
CA GLN A 37 4.83 11.13 -8.52
C GLN A 37 5.93 10.08 -8.76
N ALA A 38 6.66 9.67 -7.73
CA ALA A 38 7.73 8.66 -7.84
C ALA A 38 7.35 7.30 -7.24
N ASN A 39 6.47 7.32 -6.23
CA ASN A 39 6.33 6.20 -5.30
C ASN A 39 4.99 5.47 -5.43
N ARG A 40 4.11 5.92 -6.34
CA ARG A 40 2.79 5.34 -6.60
C ARG A 40 2.88 3.87 -7.00
N GLN A 41 3.82 3.53 -7.88
CA GLN A 41 3.95 2.16 -8.37
C GLN A 41 4.30 1.20 -7.23
N VAL A 42 5.20 1.60 -6.32
CA VAL A 42 5.58 0.81 -5.15
C VAL A 42 4.37 0.52 -4.25
N ALA A 43 3.51 1.52 -4.03
CA ALA A 43 2.30 1.34 -3.25
C ALA A 43 1.30 0.39 -3.94
N LEU A 44 1.10 0.55 -5.25
CA LEU A 44 0.22 -0.32 -6.05
C LEU A 44 0.72 -1.77 -6.08
N ASP A 45 2.03 -1.98 -6.18
CA ASP A 45 2.65 -3.30 -6.15
C ASP A 45 2.44 -3.98 -4.78
N LEU A 46 2.56 -3.24 -3.69
CA LEU A 46 2.22 -3.73 -2.36
C LEU A 46 0.74 -4.13 -2.28
N ILE A 47 -0.17 -3.25 -2.72
CA ILE A 47 -1.61 -3.54 -2.72
C ILE A 47 -1.91 -4.82 -3.52
N LYS A 48 -1.31 -4.97 -4.72
CA LYS A 48 -1.46 -6.15 -5.55
C LYS A 48 -0.94 -7.41 -4.86
N LYS A 49 0.25 -7.34 -4.25
CA LYS A 49 0.84 -8.46 -3.49
C LYS A 49 -0.07 -8.91 -2.34
N TYR A 50 -0.61 -7.97 -1.57
CA TYR A 50 -1.51 -8.29 -0.45
C TYR A 50 -2.87 -8.80 -0.94
N LYS A 51 -3.38 -8.31 -2.07
CA LYS A 51 -4.55 -8.87 -2.73
C LYS A 51 -4.34 -10.32 -3.16
N GLU A 52 -3.24 -10.62 -3.84
CA GLU A 52 -2.93 -12.00 -4.28
C GLU A 52 -2.87 -12.97 -3.11
N ARG A 53 -2.38 -12.51 -1.96
CA ARG A 53 -2.40 -13.27 -0.70
C ARG A 53 -3.82 -13.43 -0.15
N ALA A 54 -4.60 -12.36 -0.12
CA ALA A 54 -5.99 -12.40 0.32
C ALA A 54 -6.85 -13.36 -0.53
N ILE A 55 -6.67 -13.37 -1.86
CA ILE A 55 -7.33 -14.32 -2.78
C ILE A 55 -6.96 -15.77 -2.44
N LYS A 56 -5.72 -16.01 -2.01
CA LYS A 56 -5.24 -17.33 -1.57
C LYS A 56 -5.65 -17.68 -0.12
N GLY A 57 -6.44 -16.84 0.54
CA GLY A 57 -6.81 -17.02 1.96
C GLY A 57 -5.65 -16.81 2.94
N ILE A 58 -4.55 -16.19 2.50
CA ILE A 58 -3.37 -15.97 3.34
C ILE A 58 -3.51 -14.62 4.04
N GLU A 59 -3.69 -14.65 5.36
CA GLU A 59 -3.81 -13.43 6.14
C GLU A 59 -2.46 -12.70 6.35
N PRO A 60 -2.46 -11.35 6.32
CA PRO A 60 -1.28 -10.55 6.62
C PRO A 60 -0.78 -10.75 8.05
N THR A 61 0.30 -11.52 8.25
CA THR A 61 0.90 -11.63 9.59
C THR A 61 1.74 -10.39 9.93
N ARG A 62 1.91 -10.14 11.23
CA ARG A 62 2.79 -9.06 11.74
C ARG A 62 4.22 -9.20 11.20
N LEU A 63 4.71 -10.42 11.05
CA LEU A 63 6.05 -10.68 10.52
C LEU A 63 6.15 -10.25 9.05
N MET A 64 5.17 -10.60 8.22
CA MET A 64 5.15 -10.22 6.81
C MET A 64 5.12 -8.70 6.62
N ILE A 65 4.31 -8.00 7.42
CA ILE A 65 4.27 -6.54 7.42
C ILE A 65 5.62 -5.95 7.84
N LYS A 66 6.27 -6.51 8.86
CA LYS A 66 7.59 -6.07 9.35
C LYS A 66 8.68 -6.29 8.29
N GLU A 67 8.67 -7.41 7.60
CA GLU A 67 9.59 -7.70 6.50
C GLU A 67 9.42 -6.72 5.33
N ASP A 68 8.17 -6.42 4.96
CA ASP A 68 7.90 -5.47 3.88
C ASP A 68 8.29 -4.04 4.25
N ARG A 69 8.10 -3.64 5.51
CA ARG A 69 8.62 -2.36 6.04
C ARG A 69 10.14 -2.30 5.94
N LEU A 70 10.83 -3.36 6.36
CA LEU A 70 12.29 -3.42 6.29
C LEU A 70 12.78 -3.34 4.85
N LYS A 71 12.13 -4.04 3.91
CA LYS A 71 12.45 -3.98 2.48
C LYS A 71 12.28 -2.58 1.91
N LEU A 72 11.19 -1.88 2.27
CA LEU A 72 10.99 -0.49 1.87
C LEU A 72 12.09 0.41 2.42
N TYR A 73 12.45 0.24 3.69
CA TYR A 73 13.51 1.03 4.31
C TYR A 73 14.87 0.82 3.63
N GLN A 74 15.26 -0.44 3.44
CA GLN A 74 16.53 -0.81 2.81
C GLN A 74 16.62 -0.29 1.37
N ASN A 75 15.51 -0.34 0.62
CA ASN A 75 15.48 0.09 -0.76
C ASN A 75 15.03 1.55 -0.94
N ARG A 76 14.87 2.32 0.14
CA ARG A 76 14.26 3.67 0.07
C ARG A 76 14.94 4.59 -0.92
N VAL A 77 16.28 4.57 -0.95
CA VAL A 77 17.10 5.41 -1.85
C VAL A 77 16.89 4.97 -3.29
N LYS A 78 16.92 3.67 -3.56
CA LYS A 78 16.72 3.09 -4.89
C LYS A 78 15.31 3.36 -5.42
N LEU A 79 14.32 3.38 -4.52
CA LEU A 79 12.92 3.60 -4.85
C LEU A 79 12.54 5.09 -4.89
N GLY A 80 13.45 6.01 -4.57
CA GLY A 80 13.11 7.45 -4.50
C GLY A 80 12.15 7.80 -3.37
N LEU A 81 12.12 7.00 -2.30
CA LEU A 81 11.25 7.19 -1.13
C LEU A 81 11.91 8.14 -0.13
N SER A 82 11.27 9.28 0.12
CA SER A 82 11.59 10.12 1.29
C SER A 82 11.16 9.43 2.59
N GLU A 83 11.60 9.96 3.73
CA GLU A 83 11.12 9.48 5.03
C GLU A 83 9.61 9.66 5.21
N THR A 84 9.05 10.71 4.62
CA THR A 84 7.60 10.94 4.63
C THR A 84 6.88 9.88 3.81
N ASP A 85 7.42 9.52 2.64
CA ASP A 85 6.85 8.45 1.81
C ASP A 85 6.91 7.10 2.52
N LEU A 86 8.02 6.80 3.19
CA LEU A 86 8.15 5.60 4.03
C LEU A 86 7.06 5.54 5.10
N LYS A 87 6.81 6.64 5.83
CA LYS A 87 5.74 6.69 6.84
C LYS A 87 4.36 6.47 6.23
N GLN A 88 4.12 6.99 5.03
CA GLN A 88 2.87 6.79 4.29
C GLN A 88 2.72 5.33 3.83
N MET A 89 3.78 4.71 3.31
CA MET A 89 3.83 3.29 2.97
C MET A 89 3.63 2.39 4.19
N TYR A 90 4.20 2.76 5.34
CA TYR A 90 4.01 2.04 6.59
C TYR A 90 2.57 2.10 7.06
N SER A 91 1.91 3.26 6.89
CA SER A 91 0.48 3.43 7.18
C SER A 91 -0.39 2.58 6.25
N LEU A 92 -0.02 2.46 4.97
CA LEU A 92 -0.65 1.54 4.02
C LEU A 92 -0.48 0.09 4.47
N LEU A 93 0.75 -0.32 4.81
CA LEU A 93 1.02 -1.68 5.27
C LEU A 93 0.26 -2.04 6.56
N ASP A 94 0.14 -1.11 7.50
CA ASP A 94 -0.64 -1.31 8.71
C ASP A 94 -2.14 -1.47 8.43
N SER A 95 -2.66 -0.88 7.35
CA SER A 95 -4.07 -1.01 7.01
C SER A 95 -4.46 -2.41 6.51
N PHE A 96 -3.48 -3.26 6.19
CA PHE A 96 -3.69 -4.68 5.90
C PHE A 96 -3.71 -5.54 7.17
N LYS A 97 -3.27 -4.99 8.30
CA LYS A 97 -3.33 -5.70 9.58
C LYS A 97 -4.79 -5.78 10.01
N LYS A 98 -5.31 -7.00 10.12
CA LYS A 98 -6.55 -7.28 10.84
C LYS A 98 -6.29 -7.36 12.34
#